data_AF-A0A7X9GX09-F1
#
_entry.id   AF-A0A7X9GX09-F1
#
_cell.length_a   1.000
_cell.length_b   1.000
_cell.length_c   1.000
_cell.angle_alpha   90.00
_cell.angle_beta   90.00
_cell.angle_gamma   90.00
#
_symmetry.space_group_name_H-M   'P 1'
#
loop_
_entity.id
_entity.type
_entity.pdbx_description
1 polymer ?
#
loop_
_entity_poly.entity_id
_entity_poly.type
_entity_poly.pdbx_seq_one_letter_code
_entity_poly.pdbx_strand_id
1 'polypeptide(L)' 'MENSCLMEEIKSEIERKRYKLNKMILTDINREELLKYSVELDRLIDKYYLELNKNRAGE' A
#
# COMPACT_ATOMS: atom_id res chain seq x y z
N MET A 1 -4.54 -1.54 -22.22
CA MET A 1 -5.54 -2.09 -21.26
C MET A 1 -4.87 -2.70 -20.01
N GLU A 2 -3.54 -2.85 -19.98
CA GLU A 2 -2.83 -3.54 -18.88
C GLU A 2 -2.50 -2.67 -17.64
N ASN A 3 -2.35 -1.35 -17.80
CA ASN A 3 -1.92 -0.49 -16.68
C ASN A 3 -2.97 -0.34 -15.57
N SER A 4 -4.26 -0.42 -15.90
CA SER A 4 -5.33 -0.32 -14.90
C SER A 4 -5.35 -1.53 -13.94
N CYS A 5 -4.97 -2.71 -14.44
CA CYS A 5 -5.03 -3.95 -13.66
C CYS A 5 -3.96 -3.96 -12.55
N LEU A 6 -2.74 -3.57 -12.88
CA LEU A 6 -1.64 -3.42 -11.90
C LEU A 6 -1.95 -2.39 -10.81
N MET A 7 -2.58 -1.27 -11.18
CA MET A 7 -2.99 -0.25 -10.20
C MET A 7 -4.10 -0.75 -9.28
N GLU A 8 -5.09 -1.45 -9.80
CA GLU A 8 -6.15 -2.04 -8.98
C GLU A 8 -5.64 -3.11 -8.02
N GLU A 9 -4.64 -3.90 -8.43
CA GLU A 9 -3.99 -4.89 -7.56
C GLU A 9 -3.20 -4.21 -6.43
N ILE A 10 -2.37 -3.22 -6.75
CA ILE A 10 -1.60 -2.49 -5.73
C ILE A 10 -2.54 -1.74 -4.77
N LYS A 11 -3.61 -1.13 -5.29
CA LYS A 11 -4.64 -0.48 -4.47
C LYS A 11 -5.34 -1.48 -3.55
N SER A 12 -5.70 -2.66 -4.06
CA SER A 12 -6.28 -3.75 -3.28
C SER A 12 -5.34 -4.29 -2.20
N GLU A 13 -4.03 -4.36 -2.47
CA GLU A 13 -3.03 -4.70 -1.47
C GLU A 13 -2.90 -3.64 -0.38
N ILE A 14 -2.88 -2.35 -0.76
CA ILE A 14 -2.85 -1.22 0.18
C ILE A 14 -4.08 -1.26 1.09
N GLU A 15 -5.28 -1.46 0.55
CA GLU A 15 -6.50 -1.58 1.36
C GLU A 15 -6.46 -2.78 2.30
N ARG A 16 -6.01 -3.96 1.82
CA ARG A 16 -5.86 -5.14 2.67
C ARG A 16 -4.87 -4.91 3.81
N LYS A 17 -3.70 -4.34 3.53
CA LYS A 17 -2.72 -4.02 4.58
C LYS A 17 -3.25 -2.95 5.54
N ARG A 18 -3.95 -1.91 5.05
CA ARG A 18 -4.58 -0.89 5.92
C ARG A 18 -5.59 -1.51 6.85
N TYR A 19 -6.46 -2.38 6.34
CA TYR A 19 -7.45 -3.08 7.15
C TYR A 19 -6.77 -3.95 8.21
N LYS A 20 -5.71 -4.69 7.85
CA LYS A 20 -4.94 -5.53 8.76
C LYS A 20 -4.25 -4.71 9.86
N LEU A 21 -3.64 -3.59 9.49
CA LEU A 21 -2.99 -2.66 10.40
C LEU A 21 -4.01 -2.03 11.37
N ASN A 22 -5.16 -1.60 10.86
CA ASN A 22 -6.23 -1.05 11.69
C ASN A 22 -6.79 -2.10 12.67
N LYS A 23 -6.92 -3.35 12.22
CA LYS A 23 -7.31 -4.46 13.09
C LYS A 23 -6.26 -4.75 14.17
N MET A 24 -4.96 -4.65 13.83
CA MET A 24 -3.85 -4.77 14.79
C MET A 24 -3.86 -3.62 15.82
N ILE A 25 -4.14 -2.38 15.41
CA ILE A 25 -4.32 -1.24 16.32
C ILE A 25 -5.44 -1.54 17.33
N LEU A 26 -6.57 -2.10 16.86
CA LEU A 26 -7.71 -2.44 17.72
C LEU A 26 -7.47 -3.63 18.65
N THR A 27 -6.46 -4.48 18.38
CA THR A 27 -6.15 -5.68 19.18
C THR A 27 -4.99 -5.48 20.17
N ASP A 28 -4.57 -4.23 20.41
CA ASP A 28 -3.45 -3.87 21.30
C ASP A 28 -2.16 -4.64 20.94
N ILE A 29 -1.93 -4.83 19.63
CA ILE A 29 -0.73 -5.51 19.12
C ILE A 29 0.50 -4.63 19.30
N ASN A 30 1.63 -5.31 19.55
CA ASN A 30 2.92 -4.73 19.82
C ASN A 30 3.28 -3.59 18.85
N ARG A 31 3.61 -2.41 19.41
CA ARG A 31 3.86 -1.17 18.66
C ARG A 31 4.93 -1.32 17.58
N GLU A 32 5.89 -2.23 17.77
CA GLU A 32 6.93 -2.57 16.79
C GLU A 32 6.39 -3.25 15.53
N GLU A 33 5.45 -4.18 15.65
CA GLU A 33 4.80 -4.80 14.49
C GLU A 33 3.96 -3.78 13.73
N LEU A 34 3.29 -2.91 14.46
CA LEU A 34 2.49 -1.83 13.90
C LEU A 34 3.36 -0.85 13.10
N LEU A 35 4.53 -0.50 13.64
CA LEU A 35 5.54 0.31 12.95
C LEU A 35 6.07 -0.37 11.69
N LYS A 36 6.40 -1.67 11.75
CA LYS A 36 6.81 -2.44 10.56
C LYS A 36 5.73 -2.43 9.48
N TYR A 37 4.49 -2.70 9.86
CA TYR A 37 3.36 -2.69 8.95
C TYR A 37 3.12 -1.31 8.35
N SER A 38 3.30 -0.24 9.13
CA SER A 38 3.17 1.14 8.65
C SER A 38 4.24 1.45 7.60
N VAL A 39 5.49 1.11 7.85
CA VAL A 39 6.60 1.34 6.92
C VAL A 39 6.43 0.54 5.63
N GLU A 40 5.96 -0.71 5.71
CA GLU A 40 5.66 -1.50 4.52
C GLU A 40 4.51 -0.91 3.70
N LEU A 41 3.48 -0.39 4.36
CA LEU A 41 2.37 0.30 3.69
C LEU A 41 2.84 1.56 2.97
N ASP A 42 3.67 2.36 3.64
CA ASP A 42 4.24 3.57 3.08
C ASP A 42 5.05 3.26 1.81
N ARG A 43 5.89 2.22 1.85
CA ARG A 43 6.65 1.74 0.69
C ARG A 43 5.76 1.26 -0.46
N LEU A 44 4.65 0.59 -0.16
CA LEU A 44 3.68 0.14 -1.18
C LEU A 44 2.99 1.33 -1.84
N ILE A 45 2.61 2.35 -1.07
CA ILE A 45 2.03 3.59 -1.58
C ILE A 45 3.06 4.34 -2.44
N ASP A 46 4.32 4.40 -1.99
CA ASP A 46 5.40 5.05 -2.73
C ASP A 46 5.61 4.35 -4.08
N LYS A 47 5.62 3.01 -4.09
CA LYS A 47 5.71 2.20 -5.31
C LYS A 47 4.51 2.43 -6.24
N TYR A 48 3.31 2.54 -5.69
CA TYR A 48 2.09 2.86 -6.45
C TYR A 48 2.21 4.22 -7.13
N TYR A 49 2.63 5.25 -6.41
CA TYR A 49 2.83 6.59 -6.96
C TYR A 49 3.96 6.64 -7.98
N LEU A 50 5.02 5.87 -7.78
CA LEU A 50 6.14 5.79 -8.72
C LEU A 50 5.72 5.16 -10.05
N GLU A 51 4.93 4.07 -10.00
CA GLU A 51 4.32 3.42 -11.17
C GLU A 51 3.30 4.35 -11.86
N LEU A 52 2.50 5.09 -11.09
CA LEU A 52 1.57 6.10 -11.59
C LEU A 52 2.29 7.25 -12.30
N ASN A 53 3.38 7.74 -11.72
CA ASN A 53 4.16 8.85 -12.28
C ASN A 53 4.92 8.42 -13.54
N LYS A 54 5.47 7.20 -13.57
CA LYS A 54 6.07 6.60 -14.77
C LYS A 54 5.09 6.50 -15.93
N ASN A 55 3.83 6.16 -15.64
CA ASN A 55 2.78 6.11 -16.66
C ASN A 55 2.34 7.50 -17.16
N ARG A 56 2.64 8.58 -16.44
CA ARG A 56 2.28 9.96 -16.79
C ARG A 56 3.36 10.73 -17.53
N ALA A 57 4.62 10.31 -17.43
CA ALA A 57 5.77 10.98 -18.07
C ALA A 57 6.06 10.46 -19.50
N GLY A 58 5.16 9.66 -20.08
CA GLY A 58 5.29 9.07 -21.41
C GLY A 58 4.33 9.62 -22.46
N GLU A 59 3.78 10.83 -22.27
CA GLU A 59 3.05 11.60 -23.28
C GLU A 59 3.89 12.74 -23.87
#